data_AF-A0A2H0TMR6-F1
#
_entry.id   AF-A0A2H0TMR6-F1
#
_cell.length_a   1.000
_cell.length_b   1.000
_cell.length_c   1.000
_cell.angle_alpha   90.00
_cell.angle_beta   90.00
_cell.angle_gamma   90.00
#
_symmetry.space_group_name_H-M   'P 1'
#
loop_
_entity.id
_entity.type
_entity.pdbx_description
1 polymer ?
#
loop_
_entity_poly.entity_id
_entity_poly.type
_entity_poly.pdbx_seq_one_letter_code
_entity_poly.pdbx_strand_id
1 'polypeptide(L)'
;MTSNKDSWLKIGSLLGVGIIAGYLVTIGNMSSMRGHFMKMNMDEKRGEFIWAKNDIIGRQMAMGDYACCLEKPCSYCIEKTPGHGEGAKCNCLKDVVEGKHPCGECIGEIMEGHGNKYLAKYFARSIAEEVGPQHLDTLRKIIEEKYGKPVSEQL
;
A
#
# COMPACT_ATOMS: atom_id res chain seq x y z
N MET A 1 -67.27 -7.15 1.86
CA MET A 1 -65.90 -7.67 2.07
C MET A 1 -65.04 -7.44 0.83
N THR A 2 -64.75 -6.18 0.46
CA THR A 2 -63.99 -5.83 -0.75
C THR A 2 -62.91 -4.77 -0.52
N SER A 3 -62.52 -4.50 0.74
CA SER A 3 -61.64 -3.35 1.05
C SER A 3 -60.15 -3.69 1.21
N ASN A 4 -59.74 -4.97 1.22
CA ASN A 4 -58.37 -5.33 1.61
C ASN A 4 -57.42 -5.52 0.41
N LYS A 5 -57.88 -6.02 -0.74
CA LYS A 5 -57.01 -6.31 -1.90
C LYS A 5 -56.42 -5.06 -2.56
N ASP A 6 -57.17 -3.96 -2.62
CA ASP A 6 -56.71 -2.71 -3.26
C ASP A 6 -55.64 -1.97 -2.45
N SER A 7 -55.61 -2.17 -1.13
CA SER A 7 -54.62 -1.54 -0.25
C SER A 7 -53.23 -2.16 -0.45
N TRP A 8 -53.15 -3.50 -0.56
CA TRP A 8 -51.89 -4.21 -0.82
C TRP A 8 -51.30 -3.91 -2.21
N LEU A 9 -52.14 -3.67 -3.22
CA LEU A 9 -51.69 -3.27 -4.56
C LEU A 9 -51.06 -1.85 -4.56
N LYS A 10 -51.62 -0.92 -3.79
CA LYS A 10 -51.08 0.45 -3.65
C LYS A 10 -49.78 0.48 -2.86
N ILE A 11 -49.65 -0.33 -1.81
CA ILE A 11 -48.42 -0.43 -1.03
C ILE A 11 -47.31 -1.09 -1.85
N GLY A 12 -47.62 -2.15 -2.60
CA GLY A 12 -46.65 -2.83 -3.48
C GLY A 12 -46.13 -1.94 -4.60
N SER A 13 -47.00 -1.11 -5.20
CA SER A 13 -46.58 -0.16 -6.25
C SER A 13 -45.72 0.98 -5.72
N LEU A 14 -46.04 1.54 -4.54
CA LEU A 14 -45.21 2.57 -3.90
C LEU A 14 -43.81 2.05 -3.52
N LEU A 15 -43.73 0.82 -2.98
CA LEU A 15 -42.45 0.18 -2.68
C LEU A 15 -41.64 -0.11 -3.96
N GLY A 16 -42.29 -0.58 -5.03
CA GLY A 16 -41.64 -0.80 -6.32
C GLY A 16 -41.04 0.47 -6.92
N VAL A 17 -41.80 1.58 -6.91
CA VAL A 17 -41.31 2.88 -7.41
C VAL A 17 -40.16 3.42 -6.55
N GLY A 18 -40.24 3.28 -5.23
CA GLY A 18 -39.17 3.68 -4.31
C GLY A 18 -37.86 2.92 -4.58
N ILE A 19 -37.93 1.61 -4.82
CA ILE A 19 -36.76 0.78 -5.14
C ILE A 19 -36.15 1.18 -6.49
N ILE A 20 -36.98 1.41 -7.52
CA ILE A 20 -36.51 1.81 -8.85
C ILE A 20 -35.86 3.21 -8.81
N ALA A 21 -36.49 4.17 -8.14
CA ALA A 21 -35.95 5.51 -7.99
C ALA A 21 -34.63 5.50 -7.20
N GLY A 22 -34.56 4.74 -6.11
CA GLY A 22 -33.32 4.55 -5.35
C GLY A 22 -32.20 3.93 -6.20
N TYR A 23 -32.52 2.94 -7.03
CA TYR A 23 -31.56 2.28 -7.93
C TYR A 23 -31.07 3.21 -9.07
N LEU A 24 -31.92 4.08 -9.60
CA LEU A 24 -31.53 5.05 -10.63
C LEU A 24 -30.58 6.13 -10.09
N VAL A 25 -30.79 6.60 -8.85
CA VAL A 25 -29.92 7.58 -8.19
C VAL A 25 -28.52 6.99 -7.94
N THR A 26 -28.42 5.73 -7.53
CA THR A 26 -27.12 5.08 -7.32
C THR A 26 -26.34 4.89 -8.63
N ILE A 27 -27.00 4.53 -9.73
CA ILE A 27 -26.35 4.40 -11.05
C ILE A 27 -25.88 5.76 -11.58
N GLY A 28 -26.69 6.82 -11.44
CA GLY A 28 -26.33 8.18 -11.86
C GLY A 28 -25.05 8.69 -11.18
N ASN A 29 -24.91 8.44 -9.88
CA ASN A 29 -23.73 8.85 -9.11
C ASN A 29 -22.46 8.07 -9.47
N MET A 30 -22.56 6.75 -9.71
CA MET A 30 -21.40 5.94 -10.13
C MET A 30 -20.88 6.33 -11.53
N SER A 31 -21.77 6.78 -12.42
CA SER A 31 -21.41 7.21 -13.78
C SER A 31 -20.60 8.51 -13.78
N SER A 32 -20.91 9.41 -12.84
CA SER A 32 -20.26 10.73 -12.72
C SER A 32 -18.77 10.61 -12.32
N MET A 33 -18.45 9.75 -11.35
CA MET A 33 -17.05 9.53 -10.92
C MET A 33 -16.19 8.92 -12.03
N ARG A 34 -16.72 7.95 -12.78
CA ARG A 34 -15.99 7.31 -13.87
C ARG A 34 -15.75 8.27 -15.04
N GLY A 35 -16.71 9.18 -15.30
CA GLY A 35 -16.59 10.19 -16.34
C GLY A 35 -15.51 11.25 -16.05
N HIS A 36 -15.27 11.58 -14.77
CA HIS A 36 -14.23 12.53 -14.38
C HIS A 36 -12.83 11.96 -14.61
N PHE A 37 -12.56 10.73 -14.14
CA PHE A 37 -11.24 10.10 -14.30
C PHE A 37 -10.85 9.90 -15.78
N MET A 38 -11.82 9.57 -16.63
CA MET A 38 -11.57 9.38 -18.07
C MET A 38 -11.22 10.69 -18.80
N LYS A 39 -11.58 11.85 -18.24
CA LYS A 39 -11.27 13.18 -18.79
C LYS A 39 -9.92 13.74 -18.32
N MET A 40 -9.33 13.15 -17.29
CA MET A 40 -8.05 13.60 -16.76
C MET A 40 -6.89 13.26 -17.69
N ASN A 41 -5.94 14.19 -17.79
CA ASN A 41 -4.68 13.95 -18.48
C ASN A 41 -3.76 13.04 -17.63
N MET A 42 -2.62 12.61 -18.19
CA MET A 42 -1.73 11.66 -17.53
C MET A 42 -1.08 12.22 -16.25
N ASP A 43 -0.76 13.52 -16.22
CA ASP A 43 -0.16 14.16 -15.06
C ASP A 43 -1.15 14.27 -13.90
N GLU A 44 -2.40 14.61 -14.22
CA GLU A 44 -3.51 14.64 -13.26
C GLU A 44 -3.76 13.25 -12.67
N LYS A 45 -3.80 12.21 -13.50
CA LYS A 45 -3.94 10.81 -13.05
C LYS A 45 -2.78 10.38 -12.15
N ARG A 46 -1.55 10.75 -12.52
CA ARG A 46 -0.36 10.49 -11.69
C ARG A 46 -0.46 11.21 -10.34
N GLY A 47 -0.92 12.46 -10.32
CA GLY A 47 -1.14 13.23 -9.10
C GLY A 47 -2.17 12.57 -8.18
N GLU A 48 -3.31 12.16 -8.74
CA GLU A 48 -4.37 11.46 -8.00
C GLU A 48 -3.88 10.13 -7.42
N PHE A 49 -3.11 9.36 -8.20
CA PHE A 49 -2.50 8.12 -7.73
C PHE A 49 -1.56 8.36 -6.54
N ILE A 50 -0.65 9.35 -6.63
CA ILE A 50 0.29 9.68 -5.55
C ILE A 50 -0.47 10.11 -4.28
N TRP A 51 -1.51 10.92 -4.43
CA TRP A 51 -2.35 11.36 -3.31
C TRP A 51 -3.05 10.17 -2.64
N ALA A 52 -3.72 9.32 -3.42
CA ALA A 52 -4.43 8.14 -2.90
C ALA A 52 -3.47 7.18 -2.19
N LYS A 53 -2.29 6.93 -2.78
CA LYS A 53 -1.22 6.14 -2.17
C LYS A 53 -0.83 6.71 -0.80
N ASN A 54 -0.57 8.01 -0.71
CA ASN A 54 -0.14 8.65 0.54
C ASN A 54 -1.24 8.65 1.61
N ASP A 55 -2.51 8.80 1.23
CA ASP A 55 -3.65 8.69 2.17
C ASP A 55 -3.75 7.29 2.77
N ILE A 56 -3.65 6.25 1.93
CA ILE A 56 -3.67 4.85 2.38
C ILE A 56 -2.54 4.59 3.38
N ILE A 57 -1.32 4.98 3.03
CA ILE A 57 -0.15 4.82 3.90
C ILE A 57 -0.34 5.56 5.22
N GLY A 58 -0.79 6.81 5.19
CA GLY A 58 -1.03 7.61 6.39
C GLY A 58 -2.03 6.95 7.35
N ARG A 59 -3.12 6.39 6.82
CA ARG A 59 -4.10 5.64 7.61
C ARG A 59 -3.50 4.36 8.20
N GLN A 60 -2.76 3.58 7.42
CA GLN A 60 -2.12 2.37 7.92
C GLN A 60 -1.07 2.68 8.99
N MET A 61 -0.30 3.76 8.85
CA MET A 61 0.64 4.22 9.89
C MET A 61 -0.09 4.54 11.19
N ALA A 62 -1.21 5.26 11.12
CA ALA A 62 -2.01 5.60 12.30
C ALA A 62 -2.59 4.35 13.01
N MET A 63 -2.83 3.27 12.27
CA MET A 63 -3.28 1.97 12.82
C MET A 63 -2.12 1.10 13.33
N GLY A 64 -0.86 1.50 13.13
CA GLY A 64 0.32 0.67 13.44
C GLY A 64 0.59 -0.45 12.42
N ASP A 65 -0.07 -0.37 11.26
CA ASP A 65 -0.07 -1.37 10.21
C ASP A 65 0.93 -1.06 9.09
N TYR A 66 1.69 0.02 9.25
CA TYR A 66 2.69 0.45 8.27
C TYR A 66 3.97 0.95 8.95
N ALA A 67 5.09 0.32 8.62
CA ALA A 67 6.44 0.68 9.03
C ALA A 67 7.44 0.36 7.91
N CYS A 68 7.81 1.38 7.13
CA CYS A 68 8.70 1.24 5.99
C CYS A 68 10.18 1.31 6.41
N CYS A 69 11.03 0.53 5.73
CA CYS A 69 12.49 0.56 5.90
C CYS A 69 13.19 1.56 4.97
N LEU A 70 12.45 2.25 4.09
CA LEU A 70 12.95 3.28 3.17
C LEU A 70 12.65 4.70 3.68
N GLU A 71 13.34 5.69 3.12
CA GLU A 71 13.01 7.11 3.38
C GLU A 71 11.68 7.52 2.74
N LYS A 72 11.36 6.93 1.58
CA LYS A 72 10.09 7.13 0.88
C LYS A 72 9.38 5.79 0.70
N PRO A 73 8.07 5.70 0.97
CA PRO A 73 7.27 4.51 0.71
C PRO A 73 7.39 3.96 -0.71
N CYS A 74 7.80 2.69 -0.81
CA CYS A 74 7.78 1.92 -2.05
C CYS A 74 6.34 1.64 -2.52
N SER A 75 6.17 1.35 -3.81
CA SER A 75 4.86 1.01 -4.38
C SER A 75 4.36 -0.36 -3.93
N TYR A 76 5.28 -1.30 -3.74
CA TYR A 76 4.98 -2.66 -3.31
C TYR A 76 4.15 -2.70 -2.02
N CYS A 77 4.47 -1.87 -1.04
CA CYS A 77 3.77 -1.88 0.26
C CYS A 77 2.26 -1.54 0.20
N ILE A 78 1.73 -1.10 -0.95
CA ILE A 78 0.29 -0.92 -1.15
C ILE A 78 -0.33 -2.14 -1.85
N GLU A 79 0.42 -2.81 -2.73
CA GLU A 79 -0.07 -3.92 -3.53
C GLU A 79 0.13 -5.27 -2.84
N LYS A 80 1.31 -5.50 -2.23
CA LYS A 80 1.76 -6.78 -1.68
C LYS A 80 2.67 -6.56 -0.48
N THR A 81 2.50 -7.35 0.57
CA THR A 81 3.54 -7.45 1.60
C THR A 81 4.30 -8.76 1.44
N PRO A 82 5.63 -8.75 1.21
CA PRO A 82 6.44 -9.97 1.15
C PRO A 82 6.32 -10.77 2.43
N GLY A 83 6.22 -12.09 2.32
CA GLY A 83 6.02 -12.98 3.49
C GLY A 83 4.66 -12.84 4.18
N HIS A 84 3.79 -11.90 3.76
CA HIS A 84 2.58 -11.50 4.50
C HIS A 84 1.28 -11.49 3.67
N GLY A 85 1.32 -11.70 2.34
CA GLY A 85 0.13 -11.91 1.49
C GLY A 85 -0.40 -10.66 0.77
N GLU A 86 -1.50 -10.81 0.03
CA GLU A 86 -2.20 -9.72 -0.66
C GLU A 86 -2.89 -8.76 0.33
N GLY A 87 -2.78 -7.45 0.10
CA GLY A 87 -3.43 -6.43 0.94
C GLY A 87 -2.90 -6.33 2.38
N ALA A 88 -1.77 -6.95 2.68
CA ALA A 88 -1.22 -7.03 4.03
C ALA A 88 -0.49 -5.75 4.47
N LYS A 89 -0.37 -5.62 5.79
CA LYS A 89 0.31 -4.57 6.55
C LYS A 89 1.81 -4.53 6.19
N CYS A 90 2.33 -3.39 5.72
CA CYS A 90 3.76 -3.26 5.42
C CYS A 90 4.57 -3.11 6.71
N ASN A 91 5.34 -4.12 7.12
CA ASN A 91 6.19 -4.06 8.33
C ASN A 91 7.66 -4.34 8.04
N CYS A 92 8.16 -3.95 6.87
CA CYS A 92 9.53 -4.19 6.44
C CYS A 92 10.58 -3.61 7.40
N LEU A 93 10.25 -2.57 8.18
CA LEU A 93 11.12 -2.08 9.24
C LEU A 93 11.42 -3.19 10.25
N LYS A 94 10.40 -3.91 10.73
CA LYS A 94 10.57 -5.01 11.69
C LYS A 94 11.39 -6.12 11.07
N ASP A 95 11.07 -6.52 9.83
CA ASP A 95 11.78 -7.59 9.13
C ASP A 95 13.28 -7.29 9.02
N VAL A 96 13.63 -6.09 8.57
CA VAL A 96 15.03 -5.64 8.48
C VAL A 96 15.73 -5.70 9.84
N VAL A 97 15.09 -5.19 10.90
CA VAL A 97 15.67 -5.21 12.26
C VAL A 97 15.84 -6.64 12.79
N GLU A 98 14.94 -7.55 12.44
CA GLU A 98 15.02 -8.98 12.76
C GLU A 98 16.02 -9.74 11.87
N GLY A 99 16.56 -9.10 10.82
CA GLY A 99 17.48 -9.71 9.87
C GLY A 99 16.80 -10.55 8.79
N LYS A 100 15.49 -10.38 8.57
CA LYS A 100 14.74 -10.95 7.46
C LYS A 100 14.77 -10.01 6.27
N HIS A 101 14.79 -10.55 5.06
CA HIS A 101 14.87 -9.75 3.85
C HIS A 101 13.60 -8.90 3.62
N PRO A 102 13.71 -7.63 3.19
CA PRO A 102 12.56 -6.84 2.77
C PRO A 102 12.14 -7.20 1.34
N CYS A 103 11.11 -6.54 0.80
CA CYS A 103 10.67 -6.73 -0.60
C CYS A 103 11.79 -6.41 -1.59
N GLY A 104 11.71 -6.98 -2.81
CA GLY A 104 12.70 -6.71 -3.87
C GLY A 104 12.85 -5.23 -4.22
N GLU A 105 11.75 -4.45 -4.23
CA GLU A 105 11.80 -3.00 -4.45
C GLU A 105 12.59 -2.31 -3.33
N CYS A 106 12.37 -2.68 -2.07
CA CYS A 106 13.13 -2.15 -0.94
C CYS A 106 14.60 -2.54 -0.99
N ILE A 107 14.94 -3.77 -1.40
CA ILE A 107 16.35 -4.18 -1.57
C ILE A 107 17.03 -3.28 -2.60
N GLY A 108 16.41 -3.06 -3.77
CA GLY A 108 16.95 -2.17 -4.80
C GLY A 108 17.19 -0.75 -4.28
N GLU A 109 16.16 -0.14 -3.69
CA GLU A 109 16.24 1.22 -3.13
C GLU A 109 17.30 1.32 -2.01
N ILE A 110 17.42 0.30 -1.15
CA ILE A 110 18.47 0.26 -0.12
C ILE A 110 19.85 0.23 -0.76
N MET A 111 20.05 -0.57 -1.81
CA MET A 111 21.33 -0.67 -2.52
C MET A 111 21.67 0.61 -3.29
N GLU A 112 20.67 1.42 -3.63
CA GLU A 112 20.85 2.73 -4.26
C GLU A 112 21.14 3.86 -3.27
N GLY A 113 20.83 3.67 -1.97
CA GLY A 113 21.04 4.66 -0.91
C GLY A 113 19.76 5.36 -0.44
N HIS A 114 18.59 4.82 -0.76
CA HIS A 114 17.26 5.38 -0.43
C HIS A 114 16.60 4.68 0.77
N GLY A 115 17.33 3.80 1.45
CA GLY A 115 16.96 3.19 2.72
C GLY A 115 16.93 4.20 3.86
N ASN A 116 16.13 3.93 4.89
CA ASN A 116 16.14 4.71 6.11
C ASN A 116 17.52 4.58 6.80
N LYS A 117 18.30 5.67 6.80
CA LYS A 117 19.67 5.72 7.36
C LYS A 117 19.80 5.22 8.80
N TYR A 118 18.75 5.32 9.61
CA TYR A 118 18.77 4.82 11.00
C TYR A 118 18.77 3.29 11.08
N LEU A 119 18.38 2.62 9.99
CA LEU A 119 18.37 1.17 9.85
C LEU A 119 19.63 0.63 9.15
N ALA A 120 20.57 1.49 8.73
CA ALA A 120 21.73 1.11 7.93
C ALA A 120 22.51 -0.09 8.51
N LYS A 121 22.66 -0.15 9.85
CA LYS A 121 23.34 -1.25 10.54
C LYS A 121 22.69 -2.64 10.35
N TYR A 122 21.44 -2.70 9.90
CA TYR A 122 20.69 -3.94 9.73
C TYR A 122 20.64 -4.42 8.27
N PHE A 123 20.84 -3.53 7.30
CA PHE A 123 20.56 -3.79 5.88
C PHE A 123 21.36 -4.96 5.32
N ALA A 124 22.69 -4.95 5.51
CA ALA A 124 23.55 -5.98 4.95
C ALA A 124 23.14 -7.39 5.40
N ARG A 125 22.87 -7.57 6.69
CA ARG A 125 22.39 -8.84 7.26
C ARG A 125 21.03 -9.24 6.69
N SER A 126 20.06 -8.32 6.66
CA SER A 126 18.73 -8.63 6.12
C SER A 126 18.74 -9.00 4.65
N ILE A 127 19.59 -8.36 3.84
CA ILE A 127 19.69 -8.65 2.40
C ILE A 127 20.40 -9.99 2.20
N ALA A 128 21.45 -10.28 2.97
CA ALA A 128 22.21 -11.52 2.91
C ALA A 128 21.37 -12.78 3.23
N GLU A 129 20.25 -12.61 3.94
CA GLU A 129 19.34 -13.72 4.22
C GLU A 129 18.69 -14.29 2.95
N GLU A 130 18.34 -13.42 1.98
CA GLU A 130 17.78 -13.84 0.69
C GLU A 130 18.85 -14.13 -0.36
N VAL A 131 19.89 -13.28 -0.46
CA VAL A 131 20.90 -13.43 -1.53
C VAL A 131 22.02 -14.41 -1.17
N GLY A 132 22.14 -14.77 0.10
CA GLY A 132 23.09 -15.74 0.64
C GLY A 132 24.17 -15.14 1.55
N PRO A 133 24.55 -15.84 2.63
CA PRO A 133 25.47 -15.33 3.66
C PRO A 133 26.88 -15.08 3.13
N GLN A 134 27.30 -15.75 2.05
CA GLN A 134 28.59 -15.52 1.39
C GLN A 134 28.77 -14.10 0.84
N HIS A 135 27.66 -13.36 0.67
CA HIS A 135 27.70 -11.97 0.18
C HIS A 135 27.72 -10.93 1.30
N LEU A 136 27.62 -11.34 2.58
CA LEU A 136 27.46 -10.43 3.71
C LEU A 136 28.57 -9.38 3.79
N ASP A 137 29.83 -9.78 3.61
CA ASP A 137 30.95 -8.83 3.69
C ASP A 137 30.95 -7.82 2.54
N THR A 138 30.57 -8.25 1.34
CA THR A 138 30.39 -7.36 0.18
C THR A 138 29.24 -6.40 0.42
N LEU A 139 28.11 -6.90 0.92
CA LEU A 139 26.94 -6.07 1.25
C LEU A 139 27.29 -5.04 2.31
N ARG A 140 28.05 -5.40 3.36
CA ARG A 140 28.47 -4.45 4.39
C ARG A 140 29.29 -3.30 3.82
N LYS A 141 30.20 -3.58 2.89
CA LYS A 141 30.97 -2.54 2.18
C LYS A 141 30.07 -1.62 1.35
N ILE A 142 29.10 -2.18 0.63
CA ILE A 142 28.14 -1.39 -0.14
C ILE A 142 27.32 -0.49 0.79
N ILE A 143 26.85 -1.01 1.93
CA ILE A 143 26.10 -0.22 2.91
C ILE A 143 26.97 0.88 3.54
N GLU A 144 28.26 0.61 3.80
CA GLU A 144 29.21 1.64 4.25
C GLU A 144 29.35 2.74 3.19
N GLU A 145 29.54 2.39 1.92
CA GLU A 145 29.63 3.36 0.82
C GLU A 145 28.37 4.19 0.65
N LYS A 146 27.19 3.57 0.77
CA LYS A 146 25.89 4.23 0.52
C LYS A 146 25.40 5.07 1.70
N TYR A 147 25.68 4.64 2.93
CA TYR A 147 25.11 5.26 4.14
C TYR A 147 26.16 5.85 5.08
N GLY A 148 27.46 5.67 4.80
CA GLY A 148 28.56 6.09 5.68
C GLY A 148 28.61 5.32 7.00
N LYS A 149 27.96 4.15 7.08
CA LYS A 149 27.90 3.34 8.31
C LYS A 149 29.10 2.39 8.35
N PRO A 150 30.05 2.56 9.29
CA PRO A 150 31.26 1.75 9.30
C PRO A 150 30.94 0.26 9.36
N VAL A 151 31.69 -0.58 8.63
CA VAL A 151 31.47 -2.05 8.62
C VAL A 151 31.44 -2.64 10.03
N SER A 152 32.28 -2.12 10.94
CA SER A 152 32.35 -2.55 12.36
C SER A 152 31.08 -2.23 13.17
N GLU A 153 30.24 -1.33 12.70
CA GLU A 153 28.99 -0.92 13.34
C GLU A 153 27.75 -1.57 12.70
N GLN A 154 27.95 -2.44 11.71
CA GLN A 154 26.89 -3.20 11.05
C GLN A 154 26.74 -4.59 11.69
N LEU A 155 25.49 -5.08 11.76
CA LEU A 155 25.13 -6.37 12.35
C LEU A 155 25.25 -7.54 11.36
#